data_AF-A0A812ZZL3-F1
#
_entry.id   AF-A0A812ZZL3-F1
#
_cell.length_a   1.000
_cell.length_b   1.000
_cell.length_c   1.000
_cell.angle_alpha   90.00
_cell.angle_beta   90.00
_cell.angle_gamma   90.00
#
_symmetry.space_group_name_H-M   'P 1'
#
loop_
_entity.id
_entity.type
_entity.pdbx_description
1 polymer ?
#
loop_
_entity_poly.entity_id
_entity_poly.type
_entity_poly.pdbx_seq_one_letter_code
_entity_poly.pdbx_strand_id
1 'polypeptide(L)'
;AYADVYGTFARIRLRAPEDWQGVDGEPLNFDGGTIRIDRARPFQRAVPLLLFAVCIAGLSHLQAFSIPELVRQSAQKAQKTPSEFLESIEERANEWQRGAEVAGRKDFTMFLEKVMNKPGLHMVIGGKSLGKSKVLERMSTAKFQQQDPLLLVDMRIPRSTDVLECLQEVAKSRWTEDTMPDWLQPVMGEFLPVLSKAEARESDQGLKVVAAAAATVAATMGAKKPSQFVEEFVAAASADGLTPVIIIDEASIAFPDGNGGNGNGKKAAAEAALALFVAISKQQRKACVVLVASEYAFPYRIEQLGRGKYDSLNIIVAPEVEEVAMIKMLTTKWGMPEDLAEAFYDNFGGDIFLCSQALSKLTLEFSLGDEVDFDSYYMWDNFGLDDLVIHNLTRPHMENMATQGWSPIEGGDPETETPSQSAARNIVKMNFGAVIGRKTRLFGPLGSLKKQMFEDVTTQQVLIPTTQYMRKCIQKMVEAVKQKEEGASRQESY
;
A
#
# COMPACT_ATOMS: atom_id res chain seq x y z
N ALA A 1 16.70 31.85 -17.22
CA ALA A 1 16.81 32.07 -15.77
C ALA A 1 16.97 30.71 -15.10
N TYR A 2 17.98 30.51 -14.27
CA TYR A 2 18.12 29.32 -13.43
C TYR A 2 17.52 29.60 -12.06
N ALA A 3 16.82 28.62 -11.49
CA ALA A 3 16.26 28.68 -10.15
C ALA A 3 16.98 27.63 -9.28
N ASP A 4 17.80 28.10 -8.33
CA ASP A 4 18.29 27.27 -7.23
C ASP A 4 17.35 27.42 -6.04
N VAL A 5 16.91 26.29 -5.48
CA VAL A 5 15.96 26.23 -4.37
C VAL A 5 16.68 25.72 -3.12
N TYR A 6 16.85 26.58 -2.13
CA TYR A 6 17.13 26.19 -0.75
C TYR A 6 16.22 26.95 0.21
N GLY A 7 15.44 26.22 1.01
CA GLY A 7 14.85 26.67 2.28
C GLY A 7 13.72 27.72 2.21
N THR A 8 12.54 27.29 2.67
CA THR A 8 11.34 27.95 3.25
C THR A 8 10.88 29.38 2.88
N PHE A 9 11.60 30.17 2.08
CA PHE A 9 11.09 31.39 1.46
C PHE A 9 11.77 31.58 0.10
N ALA A 10 11.03 31.34 -0.99
CA ALA A 10 11.53 31.61 -2.34
C ALA A 10 11.65 33.13 -2.56
N ARG A 11 12.84 33.69 -2.36
CA ARG A 11 13.21 35.01 -2.91
C ARG A 11 13.74 34.81 -4.32
N ILE A 12 12.94 35.16 -5.32
CA ILE A 12 13.39 35.25 -6.72
C ILE A 12 14.37 36.43 -6.82
N ARG A 13 15.68 36.16 -6.81
CA ARG A 13 16.68 37.13 -7.24
C ARG A 13 16.90 36.98 -8.74
N LEU A 14 16.36 37.91 -9.52
CA LEU A 14 16.75 38.08 -10.91
C LEU A 14 18.16 38.68 -10.93
N ARG A 15 19.18 37.89 -11.27
CA ARG A 15 20.51 38.41 -11.62
C ARG A 15 20.48 38.79 -13.11
N ALA A 16 20.83 40.03 -13.42
CA ALA A 16 21.12 40.42 -14.78
C ALA A 16 22.41 39.70 -15.26
N PRO A 17 22.54 39.36 -16.55
CA PRO A 17 23.82 38.94 -17.14
C PRO A 17 24.90 39.99 -16.89
N GLU A 18 26.16 39.58 -16.71
CA GLU A 18 27.31 40.46 -16.36
C GLU A 18 27.62 41.53 -17.42
N ASP A 19 26.93 41.49 -18.54
CA ASP A 19 27.08 42.27 -19.75
C ASP A 19 25.98 43.34 -19.95
N TRP A 20 25.10 43.54 -18.96
CA TRP A 20 24.13 44.65 -18.96
C TRP A 20 24.68 45.89 -18.25
N GLN A 21 25.21 46.83 -19.02
CA GLN A 21 25.55 48.18 -18.56
C GLN A 21 24.39 49.16 -18.80
N GLY A 22 24.16 50.08 -17.86
CA GLY A 22 23.29 51.23 -18.10
C GLY A 22 23.85 52.14 -19.20
N VAL A 23 23.02 53.04 -19.73
CA VAL A 23 23.36 53.91 -20.89
C VAL A 23 24.60 54.78 -20.65
N ASP A 24 25.05 54.94 -19.40
CA ASP A 24 26.27 55.69 -19.03
C ASP A 24 27.31 54.88 -18.20
N GLY A 25 27.25 53.55 -18.20
CA GLY A 25 28.31 52.71 -17.60
C GLY A 25 28.33 52.55 -16.08
N GLU A 26 27.33 53.02 -15.34
CA GLU A 26 27.17 52.80 -13.89
C GLU A 26 26.31 51.56 -13.58
N PRO A 27 26.62 50.79 -12.52
CA PRO A 27 25.83 49.62 -12.11
C PRO A 27 24.48 50.01 -11.48
N LEU A 28 23.41 49.31 -11.89
CA LEU A 28 22.05 49.50 -11.36
C LEU A 28 21.94 49.00 -9.91
N ASN A 29 21.85 49.93 -8.96
CA ASN A 29 21.59 49.64 -7.55
C ASN A 29 20.08 49.72 -7.25
N PHE A 30 19.46 48.59 -6.88
CA PHE A 30 18.06 48.54 -6.45
C PHE A 30 18.00 48.43 -4.92
N ASP A 31 18.00 49.58 -4.24
CA ASP A 31 17.56 49.67 -2.85
C ASP A 31 16.20 50.38 -2.78
N GLY A 32 15.31 49.84 -1.94
CA GLY A 32 13.88 50.13 -1.91
C GLY A 32 13.52 51.62 -1.93
N GLY A 33 12.85 52.03 -3.01
CA GLY A 33 12.29 53.37 -3.15
C GLY A 33 11.23 53.43 -4.24
N THR A 34 10.09 54.03 -3.92
CA THR A 34 8.89 54.23 -4.75
C THR A 34 9.21 54.74 -6.16
N ILE A 35 8.72 54.05 -7.20
CA ILE A 35 8.87 54.49 -8.60
C ILE A 35 7.91 55.66 -8.85
N ARG A 36 8.46 56.86 -9.06
CA ARG A 36 7.74 57.98 -9.70
C ARG A 36 7.91 57.85 -11.22
N ILE A 37 6.79 57.66 -11.93
CA ILE A 37 6.78 57.58 -13.40
C ILE A 37 6.59 58.99 -13.95
N ASP A 38 7.67 59.58 -14.44
CA ASP A 38 7.60 60.85 -15.19
C ASP A 38 7.20 60.61 -16.65
N ARG A 39 6.46 61.57 -17.21
CA ARG A 39 5.85 61.50 -18.55
C ARG A 39 6.90 61.65 -19.66
N ALA A 40 7.47 60.55 -20.16
CA ALA A 40 8.14 60.58 -21.46
C ALA A 40 8.14 59.22 -22.21
N ARG A 41 7.64 59.29 -23.46
CA ARG A 41 7.78 58.37 -24.62
C ARG A 41 7.02 57.03 -24.64
N PRO A 42 6.26 56.74 -25.72
CA PRO A 42 5.41 55.54 -25.82
C PRO A 42 6.14 54.22 -26.14
N PHE A 43 7.38 54.27 -26.63
CA PHE A 43 8.07 53.07 -27.15
C PHE A 43 8.71 52.17 -26.08
N GLN A 44 9.03 52.70 -24.89
CA GLN A 44 9.55 51.92 -23.75
C GLN A 44 8.46 51.27 -22.89
N ARG A 45 7.17 51.56 -23.16
CA ARG A 45 6.04 50.93 -22.45
C ARG A 45 5.67 49.57 -23.03
N ALA A 46 5.90 49.35 -24.33
CA ALA A 46 5.44 48.14 -25.00
C ALA A 46 6.21 46.90 -24.57
N VAL A 47 7.55 46.97 -24.42
CA VAL A 47 8.38 45.79 -24.18
C VAL A 47 8.20 45.19 -22.77
N PRO A 48 8.17 45.98 -21.67
CA PRO A 48 7.90 45.42 -20.34
C PRO A 48 6.46 44.92 -20.21
N LEU A 49 5.48 45.59 -20.84
CA LEU A 49 4.09 45.12 -20.86
C LEU A 49 3.92 43.85 -21.70
N LEU A 50 4.64 43.70 -22.81
CA LEU A 50 4.63 42.46 -23.60
C LEU A 50 5.29 41.31 -22.84
N LEU A 51 6.43 41.55 -22.18
CA LEU A 51 7.10 40.55 -21.34
C LEU A 51 6.25 40.19 -20.12
N PHE A 52 5.59 41.15 -19.49
CA PHE A 52 4.66 40.90 -18.40
C PHE A 52 3.40 40.19 -18.88
N ALA A 53 2.89 40.50 -20.08
CA ALA A 53 1.75 39.79 -20.69
C ALA A 53 2.12 38.38 -21.18
N VAL A 54 3.35 38.15 -21.64
CA VAL A 54 3.88 36.82 -22.00
C VAL A 54 4.22 36.00 -20.76
N CYS A 55 4.70 36.62 -19.68
CA CYS A 55 4.86 35.96 -18.39
C CYS A 55 3.51 35.68 -17.74
N ILE A 56 2.53 36.58 -17.82
CA ILE A 56 1.16 36.30 -17.38
C ILE A 56 0.55 35.24 -18.26
N ALA A 57 0.60 35.32 -19.60
CA ALA A 57 0.05 34.27 -20.47
C ALA A 57 0.78 32.92 -20.28
N GLY A 58 2.09 32.93 -20.03
CA GLY A 58 2.88 31.75 -19.68
C GLY A 58 2.57 31.19 -18.27
N LEU A 59 2.19 32.06 -17.32
CA LEU A 59 1.71 31.68 -15.99
C LEU A 59 0.20 31.32 -16.00
N SER A 60 -0.57 31.82 -16.95
CA SER A 60 -1.99 31.48 -17.19
C SER A 60 -2.14 30.09 -17.79
N HIS A 61 -1.08 29.55 -18.40
CA HIS A 61 -1.01 28.14 -18.80
C HIS A 61 -0.70 27.18 -17.64
N LEU A 62 -0.56 27.68 -16.41
CA LEU A 62 -0.55 26.89 -15.17
C LEU A 62 -1.91 26.92 -14.46
N GLN A 63 -3.01 27.02 -15.21
CA GLN A 63 -4.30 26.55 -14.68
C GLN A 63 -4.24 25.03 -14.70
N ALA A 64 -4.21 24.41 -13.52
CA ALA A 64 -4.48 22.98 -13.39
C ALA A 64 -5.89 22.75 -13.94
N PHE A 65 -5.98 22.26 -15.18
CA PHE A 65 -7.25 21.91 -15.78
C PHE A 65 -7.93 20.85 -14.92
N SER A 66 -9.25 20.95 -14.76
CA SER A 66 -10.00 19.87 -14.14
C SER A 66 -9.92 18.60 -14.99
N ILE A 67 -10.03 17.43 -14.37
CA ILE A 67 -10.00 16.14 -15.08
C ILE A 67 -11.00 16.12 -16.26
N PRO A 68 -12.28 16.56 -16.12
CA PRO A 68 -13.19 16.64 -17.25
C PRO A 68 -12.69 17.51 -18.41
N GLU A 69 -12.03 18.64 -18.11
CA GLU A 69 -11.51 19.53 -19.16
C GLU A 69 -10.33 18.89 -19.92
N LEU A 70 -9.43 18.21 -19.20
CA LEU A 70 -8.35 17.44 -19.82
C LEU A 70 -8.88 16.33 -20.73
N VAL A 71 -9.99 15.68 -20.34
CA VAL A 71 -10.66 14.69 -21.17
C VAL A 71 -11.21 15.31 -22.45
N ARG A 72 -11.93 16.45 -22.38
CA ARG A 72 -12.48 17.11 -23.57
C ARG A 72 -11.37 17.47 -24.57
N GLN A 73 -10.28 18.06 -24.08
CA GLN A 73 -9.14 18.44 -24.92
C GLN A 73 -8.48 17.22 -25.55
N SER A 74 -8.30 16.15 -24.78
CA SER A 74 -7.70 14.89 -25.24
C SER A 74 -8.56 14.18 -26.28
N ALA A 75 -9.86 14.10 -26.04
CA ALA A 75 -10.83 13.52 -26.97
C ALA A 75 -10.88 14.30 -28.29
N GLN A 76 -10.87 15.64 -28.24
CA GLN A 76 -10.81 16.49 -29.42
C GLN A 76 -9.53 16.24 -30.23
N LYS A 77 -8.36 16.16 -29.57
CA LYS A 77 -7.08 15.83 -30.23
C LYS A 77 -7.12 14.44 -30.88
N ALA A 78 -7.80 13.48 -30.25
CA ALA A 78 -7.99 12.12 -30.75
C ALA A 78 -9.11 11.99 -31.81
N GLN A 79 -9.81 13.09 -32.14
CA GLN A 79 -10.96 13.10 -33.05
C GLN A 79 -12.07 12.12 -32.62
N LYS A 80 -12.31 12.02 -31.30
CA LYS A 80 -13.35 11.20 -30.68
C LYS A 80 -14.27 12.05 -29.83
N THR A 81 -15.47 11.54 -29.53
CA THR A 81 -16.23 12.09 -28.41
C THR A 81 -15.53 11.77 -27.07
N PRO A 82 -15.74 12.55 -26.00
CA PRO A 82 -15.18 12.26 -24.68
C PRO A 82 -15.49 10.85 -24.16
N SER A 83 -16.73 10.39 -24.36
CA SER A 83 -17.17 9.04 -23.94
C SER A 83 -16.42 7.95 -24.72
N GLU A 84 -16.38 8.00 -26.05
CA GLU A 84 -15.63 7.03 -26.87
C GLU A 84 -14.12 7.04 -26.60
N PHE A 85 -13.58 8.21 -26.23
CA PHE A 85 -12.19 8.33 -25.83
C PHE A 85 -11.93 7.59 -24.51
N LEU A 86 -12.75 7.83 -23.48
CA LEU A 86 -12.64 7.17 -22.18
C LEU A 86 -12.90 5.67 -22.25
N GLU A 87 -13.91 5.22 -23.00
CA GLU A 87 -14.19 3.80 -23.23
C GLU A 87 -12.97 3.07 -23.80
N SER A 88 -12.25 3.70 -24.75
CA SER A 88 -11.05 3.09 -25.33
C SER A 88 -9.87 2.99 -24.33
N ILE A 89 -9.82 3.86 -23.33
CA ILE A 89 -8.85 3.77 -22.24
C ILE A 89 -9.29 2.68 -21.25
N GLU A 90 -10.59 2.61 -20.94
CA GLU A 90 -11.17 1.64 -20.01
C GLU A 90 -11.02 0.20 -20.52
N GLU A 91 -11.21 -0.04 -21.82
CA GLU A 91 -10.94 -1.34 -22.44
C GLU A 91 -9.50 -1.81 -22.21
N ARG A 92 -8.53 -0.92 -22.44
CA ARG A 92 -7.11 -1.20 -22.24
C ARG A 92 -6.77 -1.38 -20.76
N ALA A 93 -7.37 -0.58 -19.89
CA ALA A 93 -7.23 -0.73 -18.44
C ALA A 93 -7.71 -2.11 -17.98
N ASN A 94 -8.88 -2.55 -18.45
CA ASN A 94 -9.48 -3.85 -18.16
C ASN A 94 -8.64 -5.01 -18.72
N GLU A 95 -8.05 -4.87 -19.91
CA GLU A 95 -7.10 -5.85 -20.44
C GLU A 95 -5.85 -5.96 -19.57
N TRP A 96 -5.24 -4.83 -19.23
CA TRP A 96 -4.02 -4.81 -18.42
C TRP A 96 -4.24 -5.37 -17.00
N GLN A 97 -5.36 -5.00 -16.37
CA GLN A 97 -5.68 -5.47 -15.02
C GLN A 97 -5.84 -6.99 -14.94
N ARG A 98 -6.40 -7.62 -15.98
CA ARG A 98 -6.51 -9.08 -16.12
C ARG A 98 -5.17 -9.78 -16.38
N GLY A 99 -4.19 -9.07 -16.93
CA GLY A 99 -2.84 -9.62 -17.18
C GLY A 99 -2.04 -9.83 -15.90
N ALA A 100 -0.91 -10.53 -15.99
CA ALA A 100 -0.02 -10.81 -14.83
C ALA A 100 0.96 -9.67 -14.49
N GLU A 101 0.93 -8.56 -15.24
CA GLU A 101 1.87 -7.45 -15.06
C GLU A 101 1.61 -6.70 -13.74
N VAL A 102 2.70 -6.29 -13.09
CA VAL A 102 2.69 -5.51 -11.85
C VAL A 102 3.43 -4.20 -12.12
N ALA A 103 2.74 -3.07 -11.95
CA ALA A 103 3.35 -1.74 -12.04
C ALA A 103 4.09 -1.38 -10.74
N GLY A 104 5.28 -0.79 -10.89
CA GLY A 104 6.10 -0.26 -9.79
C GLY A 104 6.54 -1.32 -8.77
N ARG A 105 6.76 -0.88 -7.53
CA ARG A 105 6.92 -1.73 -6.33
C ARG A 105 8.06 -2.73 -6.42
N LYS A 106 9.12 -2.38 -7.16
CA LYS A 106 10.28 -3.25 -7.38
C LYS A 106 10.99 -3.58 -6.06
N ASP A 107 11.28 -2.57 -5.25
CA ASP A 107 11.97 -2.75 -3.97
C ASP A 107 11.14 -3.56 -2.98
N PHE A 108 9.82 -3.33 -2.95
CA PHE A 108 8.89 -4.12 -2.16
C PHE A 108 8.89 -5.60 -2.58
N THR A 109 8.80 -5.86 -3.89
CA THR A 109 8.80 -7.23 -4.44
C THR A 109 10.12 -7.94 -4.14
N MET A 110 11.26 -7.30 -4.41
CA MET A 110 12.59 -7.85 -4.12
C MET A 110 12.78 -8.11 -2.62
N PHE A 111 12.29 -7.22 -1.76
CA PHE A 111 12.38 -7.41 -0.31
C PHE A 111 11.52 -8.60 0.15
N LEU A 112 10.30 -8.73 -0.39
CA LEU A 112 9.41 -9.83 -0.06
C LEU A 112 9.99 -11.18 -0.51
N GLU A 113 10.59 -11.25 -1.70
CA GLU A 113 11.33 -12.43 -2.18
C GLU A 113 12.46 -12.81 -1.23
N LYS A 114 13.27 -11.82 -0.83
CA LYS A 114 14.38 -12.02 0.11
C LYS A 114 13.90 -12.52 1.49
N VAL A 115 12.76 -12.01 1.96
CA VAL A 115 12.15 -12.42 3.22
C VAL A 115 11.63 -13.85 3.15
N MET A 116 10.96 -14.23 2.06
CA MET A 116 10.41 -15.58 1.88
C MET A 116 11.48 -16.68 1.84
N ASN A 117 12.73 -16.32 1.54
CA ASN A 117 13.86 -17.27 1.55
C ASN A 117 14.51 -17.44 2.93
N LYS A 118 13.90 -16.93 4.01
CA LYS A 118 14.42 -17.04 5.38
C LYS A 118 13.31 -17.38 6.37
N PRO A 119 13.59 -18.18 7.41
CA PRO A 119 12.62 -18.40 8.47
C PRO A 119 12.23 -17.11 9.19
N GLY A 120 10.94 -16.95 9.46
CA GLY A 120 10.40 -15.77 10.12
C GLY A 120 8.89 -15.64 10.02
N LEU A 121 8.30 -14.89 10.95
CA LEU A 121 6.90 -14.48 10.89
C LEU A 121 6.84 -13.03 10.43
N HIS A 122 6.21 -12.82 9.27
CA HIS A 122 6.11 -11.53 8.60
C HIS A 122 4.65 -11.15 8.41
N MET A 123 4.37 -9.86 8.52
CA MET A 123 3.04 -9.33 8.28
C MET A 123 3.11 -8.28 7.18
N VAL A 124 2.38 -8.51 6.09
CA VAL A 124 2.24 -7.57 4.99
C VAL A 124 0.89 -6.87 5.13
N ILE A 125 0.91 -5.58 5.46
CA ILE A 125 -0.30 -4.76 5.59
C ILE A 125 -0.33 -3.72 4.49
N GLY A 126 -1.52 -3.33 4.05
CA GLY A 126 -1.70 -2.25 3.08
C GLY A 126 -3.16 -2.15 2.67
N GLY A 127 -3.63 -1.01 2.21
CA GLY A 127 -5.03 -0.80 1.82
C GLY A 127 -5.55 -1.84 0.82
N LYS A 128 -6.88 -1.96 0.75
CA LYS A 128 -7.53 -2.77 -0.29
C LYS A 128 -7.01 -2.33 -1.67
N SER A 129 -6.90 -3.29 -2.58
CA SER A 129 -6.56 -3.02 -3.98
C SER A 129 -5.18 -2.42 -4.29
N LEU A 130 -4.28 -2.29 -3.31
CA LEU A 130 -2.85 -1.95 -3.55
C LEU A 130 -2.04 -3.07 -4.25
N GLY A 131 -2.72 -4.06 -4.85
CA GLY A 131 -2.12 -5.14 -5.63
C GLY A 131 -1.23 -6.11 -4.85
N LYS A 132 -1.44 -6.25 -3.53
CA LYS A 132 -0.72 -7.22 -2.67
C LYS A 132 -0.86 -8.65 -3.19
N SER A 133 -2.11 -9.10 -3.40
CA SER A 133 -2.43 -10.43 -3.93
C SER A 133 -1.77 -10.69 -5.29
N LYS A 134 -1.75 -9.70 -6.18
CA LYS A 134 -1.12 -9.82 -7.52
C LYS A 134 0.40 -10.01 -7.45
N VAL A 135 1.08 -9.31 -6.53
CA VAL A 135 2.52 -9.51 -6.27
C VAL A 135 2.75 -10.94 -5.72
N LEU A 136 1.94 -11.37 -4.77
CA LEU A 136 2.04 -12.70 -4.15
C LEU A 136 1.72 -13.84 -5.12
N GLU A 137 0.75 -13.66 -6.02
CA GLU A 137 0.39 -14.61 -7.06
C GLU A 137 1.55 -14.82 -8.04
N ARG A 138 2.19 -13.73 -8.47
CA ARG A 138 3.38 -13.79 -9.32
C ARG A 138 4.52 -14.53 -8.63
N MET A 139 4.80 -14.20 -7.37
CA MET A 139 5.87 -14.83 -6.59
C MET A 139 5.58 -16.31 -6.30
N SER A 140 4.35 -16.64 -5.94
CA SER A 140 3.92 -18.02 -5.66
C SER A 140 3.93 -18.89 -6.91
N THR A 141 3.58 -18.32 -8.08
CA THR A 141 3.69 -19.02 -9.37
C THR A 141 5.14 -19.34 -9.69
N ALA A 142 6.06 -18.38 -9.54
CA ALA A 142 7.49 -18.59 -9.76
C ALA A 142 8.07 -19.66 -8.81
N LYS A 143 7.74 -19.57 -7.52
CA LYS A 143 8.15 -20.57 -6.52
C LYS A 143 7.58 -21.96 -6.82
N PHE A 144 6.32 -22.04 -7.25
CA PHE A 144 5.72 -23.31 -7.64
C PHE A 144 6.40 -23.94 -8.86
N GLN A 145 6.74 -23.13 -9.88
CA GLN A 145 7.51 -23.61 -11.05
C GLN A 145 8.92 -24.09 -10.67
N GLN A 146 9.50 -23.53 -9.61
CA GLN A 146 10.78 -23.95 -9.03
C GLN A 146 10.63 -25.14 -8.06
N GLN A 147 9.40 -25.64 -7.87
CA GLN A 147 9.05 -26.67 -6.91
C GLN A 147 9.41 -26.35 -5.45
N ASP A 148 9.48 -25.07 -5.09
CA ASP A 148 9.72 -24.64 -3.71
C ASP A 148 8.58 -25.13 -2.78
N PRO A 149 8.87 -25.49 -1.51
CA PRO A 149 7.87 -25.87 -0.54
C PRO A 149 6.99 -24.68 -0.16
N LEU A 150 5.83 -24.56 -0.82
CA LEU A 150 4.91 -23.46 -0.67
C LEU A 150 3.49 -23.91 -0.35
N LEU A 151 2.92 -23.35 0.72
CA LEU A 151 1.49 -23.32 0.96
C LEU A 151 0.98 -21.88 0.82
N LEU A 152 -0.06 -21.68 0.02
CA LEU A 152 -0.72 -20.40 -0.13
C LEU A 152 -2.23 -20.61 -0.04
N VAL A 153 -2.89 -19.86 0.83
CA VAL A 153 -4.34 -19.85 0.96
C VAL A 153 -4.87 -18.42 0.83
N ASP A 154 -5.94 -18.24 0.06
CA ASP A 154 -6.73 -17.01 0.01
C ASP A 154 -7.96 -17.16 0.90
N MET A 155 -7.98 -16.44 2.01
CA MET A 155 -9.09 -16.49 2.98
C MET A 155 -10.34 -15.74 2.51
N ARG A 156 -10.33 -15.06 1.35
CA ARG A 156 -11.54 -14.48 0.73
C ARG A 156 -12.45 -15.54 0.11
N ILE A 157 -11.88 -16.71 -0.22
CA ILE A 157 -12.63 -17.86 -0.74
C ILE A 157 -12.43 -19.03 0.24
N PRO A 158 -12.83 -18.86 1.53
CA PRO A 158 -12.50 -19.81 2.56
C PRO A 158 -13.33 -21.08 2.36
N ARG A 159 -12.67 -22.23 2.47
CA ARG A 159 -13.37 -23.52 2.51
C ARG A 159 -13.73 -23.95 3.94
N SER A 160 -13.04 -23.37 4.92
CA SER A 160 -13.32 -23.45 6.36
C SER A 160 -13.08 -22.09 7.04
N THR A 161 -13.62 -21.91 8.25
CA THR A 161 -13.27 -20.76 9.10
C THR A 161 -11.93 -20.95 9.82
N ASP A 162 -11.36 -22.16 9.83
CA ASP A 162 -10.02 -22.43 10.36
C ASP A 162 -8.98 -22.37 9.21
N VAL A 163 -7.96 -21.54 9.38
CA VAL A 163 -6.88 -21.38 8.41
C VAL A 163 -6.04 -22.66 8.23
N LEU A 164 -5.86 -23.46 9.28
CA LEU A 164 -5.12 -24.71 9.18
C LEU A 164 -5.87 -25.73 8.33
N GLU A 165 -7.20 -25.81 8.48
CA GLU A 165 -8.06 -26.63 7.63
C GLU A 165 -7.99 -26.16 6.18
N CYS A 166 -8.08 -24.85 5.94
CA CYS A 166 -7.95 -24.30 4.59
C CYS A 166 -6.60 -24.63 3.95
N LEU A 167 -5.50 -24.52 4.70
CA LEU A 167 -4.16 -24.89 4.22
C LEU A 167 -4.10 -26.36 3.83
N GLN A 168 -4.64 -27.25 4.66
CA GLN A 168 -4.67 -28.68 4.38
C GLN A 168 -5.51 -29.00 3.14
N GLU A 169 -6.69 -28.40 3.00
CA GLU A 169 -7.58 -28.63 1.86
C GLU A 169 -7.00 -28.08 0.55
N VAL A 170 -6.42 -26.88 0.58
CA VAL A 170 -5.76 -26.30 -0.59
C VAL A 170 -4.62 -27.20 -1.05
N ALA A 171 -3.77 -27.66 -0.12
CA ALA A 171 -2.69 -28.59 -0.44
C ALA A 171 -3.21 -29.90 -1.06
N LYS A 172 -4.21 -30.54 -0.44
CA LYS A 172 -4.81 -31.80 -0.95
C LYS A 172 -5.45 -31.62 -2.33
N SER A 173 -6.03 -30.45 -2.61
CA SER A 173 -6.61 -30.17 -3.93
C SER A 173 -5.56 -29.82 -5.00
N ARG A 174 -4.40 -29.32 -4.57
CA ARG A 174 -3.34 -28.81 -5.46
C ARG A 174 -2.28 -29.86 -5.78
N TRP A 175 -1.96 -30.74 -4.84
CA TRP A 175 -0.95 -31.78 -5.01
C TRP A 175 -1.61 -33.10 -5.38
N THR A 176 -1.73 -33.34 -6.68
CA THR A 176 -2.10 -34.62 -7.30
C THR A 176 -0.82 -35.36 -7.72
N GLU A 177 -0.95 -36.60 -8.20
CA GLU A 177 0.19 -37.41 -8.67
C GLU A 177 1.05 -36.67 -9.72
N ASP A 178 0.41 -35.90 -10.61
CA ASP A 178 1.08 -35.16 -11.70
C ASP A 178 1.63 -33.77 -11.29
N THR A 179 1.16 -33.20 -10.18
CA THR A 179 1.51 -31.83 -9.75
C THR A 179 2.30 -31.78 -8.45
N MET A 180 2.65 -32.94 -7.93
CA MET A 180 3.41 -33.11 -6.70
C MET A 180 4.86 -32.66 -6.90
N PRO A 181 5.42 -31.82 -6.01
CA PRO A 181 6.82 -31.44 -6.07
C PRO A 181 7.76 -32.66 -5.98
N ASP A 182 8.92 -32.64 -6.62
CA ASP A 182 9.85 -33.77 -6.66
C ASP A 182 10.41 -34.11 -5.27
N TRP A 183 10.49 -33.13 -4.36
CA TRP A 183 10.84 -33.37 -2.95
C TRP A 183 9.72 -34.06 -2.15
N LEU A 184 8.49 -34.09 -2.70
CA LEU A 184 7.31 -34.75 -2.15
C LEU A 184 7.02 -36.10 -2.86
N GLN A 185 7.51 -36.30 -4.09
CA GLN A 185 7.29 -37.48 -4.95
C GLN A 185 7.87 -38.83 -4.47
N PRO A 186 9.01 -38.92 -3.74
CA PRO A 186 9.56 -40.18 -3.21
C PRO A 186 8.56 -40.98 -2.36
N VAL A 187 7.43 -40.36 -2.03
CA VAL A 187 6.39 -40.91 -1.17
C VAL A 187 5.37 -41.70 -1.95
N MET A 188 4.87 -41.24 -3.10
CA MET A 188 3.76 -41.93 -3.79
C MET A 188 4.15 -43.27 -4.40
N GLY A 189 5.37 -43.39 -4.93
CA GLY A 189 5.90 -44.64 -5.48
C GLY A 189 6.05 -45.76 -4.43
N GLU A 190 6.32 -45.39 -3.17
CA GLU A 190 6.38 -46.33 -2.04
C GLU A 190 5.05 -46.42 -1.26
N PHE A 191 4.11 -45.47 -1.40
CA PHE A 191 2.85 -45.44 -0.66
C PHE A 191 1.83 -46.49 -1.09
N LEU A 192 1.73 -46.75 -2.40
CA LEU A 192 0.81 -47.75 -2.95
C LEU A 192 1.08 -49.17 -2.41
N PRO A 193 2.35 -49.61 -2.29
CA PRO A 193 2.68 -50.88 -1.63
C PRO A 193 2.64 -50.83 -0.09
N VAL A 194 3.00 -49.71 0.57
CA VAL A 194 3.16 -49.67 2.04
C VAL A 194 1.81 -49.69 2.80
N LEU A 195 0.73 -49.14 2.22
CA LEU A 195 -0.63 -49.37 2.76
C LEU A 195 -1.05 -50.85 2.71
N SER A 196 -0.43 -51.66 1.84
CA SER A 196 -0.63 -53.11 1.77
C SER A 196 0.36 -53.92 2.61
N LYS A 197 1.41 -53.29 3.17
CA LYS A 197 2.56 -53.97 3.82
C LYS A 197 3.04 -53.28 5.10
N ALA A 198 2.13 -52.72 5.91
CA ALA A 198 2.44 -52.20 7.25
C ALA A 198 2.92 -53.29 8.28
N GLU A 199 3.40 -54.44 7.80
CA GLU A 199 4.06 -55.49 8.56
C GLU A 199 5.39 -55.87 7.89
N ALA A 200 6.45 -55.06 7.97
CA ALA A 200 7.85 -55.56 7.95
C ALA A 200 8.93 -54.46 8.08
N ARG A 201 9.50 -54.41 9.30
CA ARG A 201 10.91 -54.30 9.70
C ARG A 201 11.92 -53.31 9.07
N GLU A 202 12.71 -52.76 10.00
CA GLU A 202 13.90 -51.92 9.89
C GLU A 202 15.09 -52.55 9.15
N SER A 203 15.83 -51.75 8.37
CA SER A 203 17.23 -51.40 8.67
C SER A 203 17.85 -50.45 7.62
N ASP A 204 18.86 -49.70 8.08
CA ASP A 204 20.03 -49.17 7.35
C ASP A 204 20.19 -47.64 7.25
N GLN A 205 21.32 -47.14 7.76
CA GLN A 205 21.54 -45.75 8.21
C GLN A 205 21.75 -44.71 7.10
N GLY A 206 22.01 -45.13 5.86
CA GLY A 206 22.00 -44.25 4.67
C GLY A 206 20.62 -44.11 4.02
N LEU A 207 19.78 -45.15 4.14
CA LEU A 207 18.36 -45.14 3.75
C LEU A 207 17.49 -44.34 4.73
N LYS A 208 17.97 -44.08 5.96
CA LYS A 208 17.18 -43.41 7.02
C LYS A 208 16.77 -41.98 6.69
N VAL A 209 17.53 -41.23 5.91
CA VAL A 209 17.18 -39.83 5.59
C VAL A 209 16.07 -39.79 4.53
N VAL A 210 16.18 -40.63 3.50
CA VAL A 210 15.16 -40.76 2.44
C VAL A 210 13.89 -41.43 2.96
N ALA A 211 14.00 -42.46 3.81
CA ALA A 211 12.86 -43.12 4.45
C ALA A 211 12.20 -42.23 5.52
N ALA A 212 12.94 -41.37 6.23
CA ALA A 212 12.35 -40.40 7.17
C ALA A 212 11.63 -39.26 6.43
N ALA A 213 12.20 -38.75 5.33
CA ALA A 213 11.52 -37.79 4.48
C ALA A 213 10.24 -38.40 3.87
N ALA A 214 10.34 -39.62 3.34
CA ALA A 214 9.19 -40.34 2.79
C ALA A 214 8.12 -40.66 3.85
N ALA A 215 8.50 -41.07 5.06
CA ALA A 215 7.58 -41.29 6.19
C ALA A 215 6.94 -39.98 6.70
N THR A 216 7.66 -38.87 6.68
CA THR A 216 7.18 -37.55 7.13
C THR A 216 6.18 -36.95 6.13
N VAL A 217 6.40 -37.14 4.84
CA VAL A 217 5.49 -36.71 3.78
C VAL A 217 4.26 -37.62 3.64
N ALA A 218 4.45 -38.94 3.84
CA ALA A 218 3.37 -39.91 4.04
C ALA A 218 2.43 -39.50 5.19
N ALA A 219 3.02 -39.11 6.32
CA ALA A 219 2.30 -38.59 7.46
C ALA A 219 1.58 -37.29 7.09
N THR A 220 2.25 -36.38 6.36
CA THR A 220 1.68 -35.09 5.91
C THR A 220 0.37 -35.32 5.15
N MET A 221 0.36 -36.16 4.11
CA MET A 221 -0.86 -36.40 3.31
C MET A 221 -1.90 -37.25 4.05
N GLY A 222 -1.47 -38.11 4.99
CA GLY A 222 -2.32 -38.92 5.86
C GLY A 222 -2.79 -38.22 7.14
N ALA A 223 -2.37 -36.98 7.38
CA ALA A 223 -2.61 -36.26 8.64
C ALA A 223 -4.12 -36.07 8.86
N LYS A 224 -4.62 -36.64 9.96
CA LYS A 224 -6.03 -36.50 10.36
C LYS A 224 -6.32 -35.13 10.99
N LYS A 225 -5.30 -34.44 11.49
CA LYS A 225 -5.41 -33.12 12.12
C LYS A 225 -4.73 -32.05 11.26
N PRO A 226 -5.38 -30.90 11.02
CA PRO A 226 -4.81 -29.81 10.22
C PRO A 226 -3.50 -29.24 10.78
N SER A 227 -3.34 -29.17 12.10
CA SER A 227 -2.10 -28.71 12.73
C SER A 227 -0.93 -29.65 12.44
N GLN A 228 -1.18 -30.96 12.53
CA GLN A 228 -0.19 -32.00 12.25
C GLN A 228 0.25 -31.97 10.78
N PHE A 229 -0.70 -31.75 9.86
CA PHE A 229 -0.40 -31.55 8.44
C PHE A 229 0.64 -30.44 8.22
N VAL A 230 0.46 -29.27 8.84
CA VAL A 230 1.38 -28.14 8.69
C VAL A 230 2.74 -28.43 9.32
N GLU A 231 2.78 -29.07 10.49
CA GLU A 231 4.05 -29.46 11.15
C GLU A 231 4.85 -30.45 10.31
N GLU A 232 4.17 -31.43 9.72
CA GLU A 232 4.80 -32.47 8.89
C GLU A 232 5.26 -31.90 7.54
N PHE A 233 4.47 -31.01 6.91
CA PHE A 233 4.91 -30.25 5.74
C PHE A 233 6.21 -29.49 6.01
N VAL A 234 6.29 -28.79 7.16
CA VAL A 234 7.49 -28.04 7.54
C VAL A 234 8.66 -28.98 7.81
N ALA A 235 8.42 -30.10 8.49
CA ALA A 235 9.46 -31.08 8.80
C ALA A 235 10.02 -31.74 7.54
N ALA A 236 9.17 -32.09 6.58
CA ALA A 236 9.55 -32.65 5.29
C ALA A 236 10.45 -31.70 4.50
N ALA A 237 10.00 -30.45 4.30
CA ALA A 237 10.79 -29.45 3.59
C ALA A 237 12.13 -29.16 4.29
N SER A 238 12.13 -29.12 5.64
CA SER A 238 13.35 -28.89 6.42
C SER A 238 14.34 -30.06 6.32
N ALA A 239 13.87 -31.30 6.14
CA ALA A 239 14.71 -32.48 5.99
C ALA A 239 15.57 -32.41 4.72
N ASP A 240 15.04 -31.79 3.66
CA ASP A 240 15.74 -31.55 2.40
C ASP A 240 16.52 -30.23 2.38
N GLY A 241 16.66 -29.57 3.54
CA GLY A 241 17.39 -28.31 3.67
C GLY A 241 16.67 -27.10 3.05
N LEU A 242 15.38 -27.25 2.71
CA LEU A 242 14.56 -26.19 2.14
C LEU A 242 13.88 -25.36 3.24
N THR A 243 13.58 -24.10 2.94
CA THR A 243 12.77 -23.24 3.83
C THR A 243 11.32 -23.23 3.35
N PRO A 244 10.39 -23.95 4.01
CA PRO A 244 8.96 -23.91 3.68
C PRO A 244 8.39 -22.50 3.87
N VAL A 245 7.58 -22.08 2.89
CA VAL A 245 6.87 -20.80 2.88
C VAL A 245 5.37 -21.06 3.04
N ILE A 246 4.75 -20.37 3.98
CA ILE A 246 3.30 -20.40 4.22
C ILE A 246 2.77 -18.97 4.07
N ILE A 247 1.86 -18.76 3.11
CA ILE A 247 1.24 -17.47 2.82
C ILE A 247 -0.25 -17.57 3.12
N ILE A 248 -0.74 -16.63 3.93
CA ILE A 248 -2.15 -16.50 4.26
C ILE A 248 -2.61 -15.14 3.74
N ASP A 249 -3.25 -15.13 2.58
CA ASP A 249 -3.83 -13.93 1.99
C ASP A 249 -5.19 -13.62 2.64
N GLU A 250 -5.44 -12.33 2.88
CA GLU A 250 -6.50 -11.82 3.77
C GLU A 250 -6.59 -12.53 5.13
N ALA A 251 -5.45 -12.62 5.82
CA ALA A 251 -5.35 -13.16 7.17
C ALA A 251 -6.32 -12.48 8.16
N SER A 252 -6.76 -11.24 7.94
CA SER A 252 -7.77 -10.57 8.78
C SER A 252 -9.11 -11.33 8.88
N ILE A 253 -9.43 -12.18 7.89
CA ILE A 253 -10.61 -13.04 7.91
C ILE A 253 -10.39 -14.26 8.82
N ALA A 254 -9.18 -14.82 8.80
CA ALA A 254 -8.80 -15.99 9.61
C ALA A 254 -8.62 -15.66 11.10
N PHE A 255 -8.21 -14.42 11.40
CA PHE A 255 -7.95 -13.95 12.77
C PHE A 255 -8.92 -12.79 13.10
N PRO A 256 -10.20 -13.10 13.36
CA PRO A 256 -11.23 -12.08 13.57
C PRO A 256 -11.12 -11.41 14.94
N ASP A 257 -11.68 -10.20 15.03
CA ASP A 257 -11.88 -9.51 16.31
C ASP A 257 -12.83 -10.32 17.19
N GLY A 258 -12.44 -10.56 18.44
CA GLY A 258 -13.11 -11.48 19.38
C GLY A 258 -14.54 -11.14 19.80
N ASN A 259 -15.24 -10.22 19.11
CA ASN A 259 -16.54 -9.68 19.49
C ASN A 259 -17.75 -10.25 18.72
N GLY A 260 -17.58 -11.28 17.88
CA GLY A 260 -18.70 -11.94 17.20
C GLY A 260 -19.36 -13.04 18.06
N GLY A 261 -20.70 -13.09 18.12
CA GLY A 261 -21.51 -13.98 18.97
C GLY A 261 -21.36 -15.51 18.80
N ASN A 262 -20.48 -15.97 17.91
CA ASN A 262 -20.02 -17.38 17.80
C ASN A 262 -18.53 -17.53 18.23
N GLY A 263 -18.05 -16.61 19.08
CA GLY A 263 -16.66 -16.17 19.15
C GLY A 263 -15.65 -17.11 19.79
N ASN A 264 -16.04 -18.00 20.70
CA ASN A 264 -15.05 -18.76 21.48
C ASN A 264 -14.34 -19.85 20.65
N GLY A 265 -15.06 -20.59 19.80
CA GLY A 265 -14.47 -21.64 18.95
C GLY A 265 -13.56 -21.06 17.86
N LYS A 266 -14.01 -19.99 17.20
CA LYS A 266 -13.22 -19.30 16.16
C LYS A 266 -11.98 -18.64 16.74
N LYS A 267 -12.10 -18.00 17.91
CA LYS A 267 -10.96 -17.41 18.62
C LYS A 267 -9.94 -18.47 19.05
N ALA A 268 -10.39 -19.60 19.61
CA ALA A 268 -9.50 -20.68 19.99
C ALA A 268 -8.76 -21.30 18.79
N ALA A 269 -9.43 -21.48 17.65
CA ALA A 269 -8.80 -21.94 16.42
C ALA A 269 -7.76 -20.93 15.89
N ALA A 270 -8.11 -19.63 15.87
CA ALA A 270 -7.20 -18.55 15.49
C ALA A 270 -5.97 -18.49 16.42
N GLU A 271 -6.17 -18.60 17.74
CA GLU A 271 -5.08 -18.65 18.72
C GLU A 271 -4.19 -19.86 18.52
N ALA A 272 -4.75 -21.04 18.24
CA ALA A 272 -4.02 -22.27 17.97
C ALA A 272 -3.23 -22.20 16.65
N ALA A 273 -3.80 -21.63 15.59
CA ALA A 273 -3.11 -21.43 14.32
C ALA A 273 -1.95 -20.45 14.46
N LEU A 274 -2.20 -19.29 15.08
CA LEU A 274 -1.15 -18.30 15.37
C LEU A 274 -0.07 -18.92 16.27
N ALA A 275 -0.47 -19.80 17.18
CA ALA A 275 0.45 -20.49 18.05
C ALA A 275 1.45 -21.35 17.31
N LEU A 276 0.93 -22.18 16.42
CA LEU A 276 1.71 -23.03 15.56
C LEU A 276 2.64 -22.19 14.68
N PHE A 277 2.12 -21.14 14.04
CA PHE A 277 2.92 -20.26 13.18
C PHE A 277 4.09 -19.61 13.93
N VAL A 278 3.87 -19.11 15.16
CA VAL A 278 4.95 -18.58 15.99
C VAL A 278 5.98 -19.66 16.35
N ALA A 279 5.52 -20.87 16.68
CA ALA A 279 6.41 -21.98 17.02
C ALA A 279 7.33 -22.35 15.86
N ILE A 280 6.77 -22.62 14.66
CA ILE A 280 7.55 -23.06 13.50
C ILE A 280 8.46 -21.96 12.92
N SER A 281 8.07 -20.69 13.02
CA SER A 281 8.78 -19.59 12.36
C SER A 281 9.73 -18.79 13.26
N LYS A 282 9.31 -18.44 14.49
CA LYS A 282 10.11 -17.62 15.42
C LYS A 282 10.95 -18.48 16.37
N GLN A 283 10.34 -19.52 16.96
CA GLN A 283 10.98 -20.34 17.99
C GLN A 283 11.90 -21.40 17.38
N GLN A 284 11.36 -22.19 16.45
CA GLN A 284 12.11 -23.26 15.77
C GLN A 284 12.92 -22.75 14.58
N ARG A 285 12.55 -21.60 13.99
CA ARG A 285 13.18 -21.02 12.80
C ARG A 285 13.27 -22.00 11.63
N LYS A 286 12.19 -22.74 11.38
CA LYS A 286 12.09 -23.71 10.29
C LYS A 286 11.28 -23.21 9.10
N ALA A 287 10.33 -22.32 9.31
CA ALA A 287 9.43 -21.86 8.25
C ALA A 287 9.38 -20.34 8.12
N CYS A 288 9.10 -19.86 6.91
CA CYS A 288 8.65 -18.50 6.66
C CYS A 288 7.11 -18.47 6.64
N VAL A 289 6.49 -17.68 7.52
CA VAL A 289 5.05 -17.45 7.52
C VAL A 289 4.80 -15.98 7.17
N VAL A 290 3.97 -15.74 6.15
CA VAL A 290 3.59 -14.40 5.69
C VAL A 290 2.08 -14.24 5.85
N LEU A 291 1.69 -13.38 6.79
CA LEU A 291 0.30 -12.98 7.00
C LEU A 291 0.03 -11.70 6.21
N VAL A 292 -0.93 -11.73 5.29
CA VAL A 292 -1.23 -10.59 4.42
C VAL A 292 -2.62 -10.08 4.75
N ALA A 293 -2.78 -8.78 4.99
CA ALA A 293 -4.08 -8.21 5.32
C ALA A 293 -4.29 -6.88 4.60
N SER A 294 -5.53 -6.65 4.13
CA SER A 294 -5.91 -5.36 3.55
C SER A 294 -6.23 -4.27 4.59
N GLU A 295 -6.13 -4.61 5.87
CA GLU A 295 -6.52 -3.74 6.97
C GLU A 295 -5.33 -3.33 7.82
N TYR A 296 -5.16 -2.03 8.02
CA TYR A 296 -4.05 -1.48 8.80
C TYR A 296 -4.20 -1.71 10.31
N ALA A 297 -5.40 -2.01 10.79
CA ALA A 297 -5.65 -2.39 12.17
C ALA A 297 -5.24 -3.83 12.50
N PHE A 298 -4.98 -4.66 11.49
CA PHE A 298 -4.71 -6.08 11.66
C PHE A 298 -3.58 -6.41 12.68
N PRO A 299 -2.45 -5.67 12.73
CA PRO A 299 -1.43 -5.94 13.74
C PRO A 299 -1.93 -5.83 15.19
N TYR A 300 -2.83 -4.88 15.48
CA TYR A 300 -3.42 -4.74 16.82
C TYR A 300 -4.31 -5.92 17.19
N ARG A 301 -5.01 -6.50 16.21
CA ARG A 301 -5.81 -7.70 16.43
C ARG A 301 -4.95 -8.89 16.80
N ILE A 302 -3.83 -9.06 16.10
CA ILE A 302 -2.85 -10.12 16.38
C ILE A 302 -2.24 -9.96 17.77
N GLU A 303 -1.98 -8.73 18.21
CA GLU A 303 -1.52 -8.43 19.57
C GLU A 303 -2.56 -8.84 20.63
N GLN A 304 -3.85 -8.57 20.40
CA GLN A 304 -4.95 -8.98 21.28
C GLN A 304 -5.13 -10.51 21.38
N LEU A 305 -4.67 -11.27 20.38
CA LEU A 305 -4.62 -12.74 20.41
C LEU A 305 -3.42 -13.30 21.23
N GLY A 306 -2.72 -12.45 21.97
CA GLY A 306 -1.85 -12.86 23.08
C GLY A 306 -0.46 -13.36 22.70
N ARG A 307 0.05 -13.04 21.50
CA ARG A 307 1.33 -13.60 20.99
C ARG A 307 2.46 -12.59 20.73
N GLY A 308 2.37 -11.40 21.34
CA GLY A 308 3.49 -10.47 21.45
C GLY A 308 3.09 -9.01 21.24
N LYS A 309 3.92 -8.10 21.77
CA LYS A 309 3.75 -6.65 21.58
C LYS A 309 3.90 -6.31 20.09
N TYR A 310 3.15 -5.32 19.59
CA TYR A 310 3.21 -4.82 18.21
C TYR A 310 4.66 -4.69 17.67
N ASP A 311 5.58 -4.17 18.48
CA ASP A 311 6.99 -3.93 18.13
C ASP A 311 7.86 -5.20 17.91
N SER A 312 7.29 -6.38 18.22
CA SER A 312 7.93 -7.69 17.99
C SER A 312 7.54 -8.33 16.67
N LEU A 313 6.64 -7.71 15.91
CA LEU A 313 6.15 -8.19 14.61
C LEU A 313 7.02 -7.60 13.49
N ASN A 314 7.39 -8.44 12.52
CA ASN A 314 8.07 -7.96 11.32
C ASN A 314 7.03 -7.42 10.33
N ILE A 315 6.58 -6.19 10.57
CA ILE A 315 5.56 -5.52 9.75
C ILE A 315 6.22 -4.93 8.50
N ILE A 316 5.60 -5.18 7.36
CA ILE A 316 5.96 -4.71 6.03
C ILE A 316 4.74 -3.99 5.48
N VAL A 317 4.86 -2.71 5.17
CA VAL A 317 3.77 -1.94 4.55
C VAL A 317 3.90 -2.07 3.04
N ALA A 318 2.87 -2.60 2.39
CA ALA A 318 2.76 -2.61 0.94
C ALA A 318 2.55 -1.17 0.43
N PRO A 319 3.45 -0.65 -0.41
CA PRO A 319 3.32 0.70 -0.93
C PRO A 319 2.30 0.79 -2.05
N GLU A 320 1.75 1.98 -2.27
CA GLU A 320 1.15 2.38 -3.54
C GLU A 320 2.16 2.31 -4.69
N VAL A 321 1.68 2.34 -5.93
CA VAL A 321 2.57 2.46 -7.10
C VAL A 321 3.23 3.83 -7.09
N GLU A 322 4.55 3.87 -7.26
CA GLU A 322 5.30 5.12 -7.27
C GLU A 322 4.95 5.97 -8.51
N GLU A 323 4.89 7.29 -8.35
CA GLU A 323 4.53 8.29 -9.39
C GLU A 323 5.00 7.95 -10.81
N VAL A 324 6.32 7.86 -11.01
CA VAL A 324 6.92 7.61 -12.32
C VAL A 324 6.43 6.28 -12.91
N ALA A 325 6.27 5.25 -12.08
CA ALA A 325 5.78 3.95 -12.52
C ALA A 325 4.26 3.97 -12.80
N MET A 326 3.51 4.73 -12.02
CA MET A 326 2.06 4.88 -12.17
C MET A 326 1.73 5.66 -13.44
N ILE A 327 2.32 6.85 -13.64
CA ILE A 327 2.15 7.67 -14.85
C ILE A 327 2.57 6.88 -16.10
N LYS A 328 3.71 6.18 -16.05
CA LYS A 328 4.14 5.33 -17.17
C LYS A 328 3.12 4.23 -17.48
N MET A 329 2.53 3.62 -16.47
CA MET A 329 1.51 2.58 -16.66
C MET A 329 0.23 3.17 -17.28
N LEU A 330 -0.29 4.28 -16.72
CA LEU A 330 -1.48 4.96 -17.24
C LEU A 330 -1.28 5.41 -18.70
N THR A 331 -0.10 5.94 -19.04
CA THR A 331 0.19 6.38 -20.41
C THR A 331 0.40 5.23 -21.37
N THR A 332 1.30 4.30 -21.05
CA THR A 332 1.73 3.27 -22.02
C THR A 332 0.82 2.05 -22.08
N LYS A 333 0.12 1.73 -20.98
CA LYS A 333 -0.75 0.55 -20.89
C LYS A 333 -2.22 0.93 -21.04
N TRP A 334 -2.69 1.96 -20.34
CA TRP A 334 -4.08 2.40 -20.46
C TRP A 334 -4.28 3.32 -21.67
N GLY A 335 -3.22 3.98 -22.16
CA GLY A 335 -3.33 4.89 -23.31
C GLY A 335 -3.79 6.29 -22.94
N MET A 336 -3.70 6.68 -21.68
CA MET A 336 -3.95 8.07 -21.26
C MET A 336 -2.88 9.01 -21.82
N PRO A 337 -3.24 10.22 -22.28
CA PRO A 337 -2.30 11.31 -22.44
C PRO A 337 -1.57 11.64 -21.13
N GLU A 338 -0.36 12.19 -21.22
CA GLU A 338 0.52 12.41 -20.08
C GLU A 338 -0.08 13.39 -19.06
N ASP A 339 -0.67 14.50 -19.52
CA ASP A 339 -1.38 15.48 -18.68
C ASP A 339 -2.57 14.87 -17.93
N LEU A 340 -3.35 14.00 -18.59
CA LEU A 340 -4.44 13.27 -17.94
C LEU A 340 -3.93 12.24 -16.93
N ALA A 341 -2.83 11.54 -17.25
CA ALA A 341 -2.22 10.57 -16.35
C ALA A 341 -1.63 11.23 -15.10
N GLU A 342 -0.97 12.37 -15.25
CA GLU A 342 -0.49 13.21 -14.14
C GLU A 342 -1.66 13.67 -13.27
N ALA A 343 -2.72 14.21 -13.87
CA ALA A 343 -3.92 14.62 -13.14
C ALA A 343 -4.58 13.45 -12.38
N PHE A 344 -4.59 12.24 -12.95
CA PHE A 344 -5.10 11.06 -12.26
C PHE A 344 -4.24 10.69 -11.05
N TYR A 345 -2.91 10.68 -11.18
CA TYR A 345 -2.02 10.44 -10.05
C TYR A 345 -2.16 11.54 -8.98
N ASP A 346 -2.26 12.79 -9.41
CA ASP A 346 -2.47 13.96 -8.56
C ASP A 346 -3.84 14.02 -7.91
N ASN A 347 -4.79 13.15 -8.25
CA ASN A 347 -6.06 13.07 -7.51
C ASN A 347 -6.15 11.77 -6.72
N PHE A 348 -5.76 10.64 -7.32
CA PHE A 348 -6.02 9.29 -6.80
C PHE A 348 -4.78 8.58 -6.26
N GLY A 349 -3.60 9.15 -6.42
CA GLY A 349 -2.33 8.55 -5.98
C GLY A 349 -1.97 7.31 -6.79
N GLY A 350 -1.25 6.39 -6.14
CA GLY A 350 -0.77 5.15 -6.77
C GLY A 350 -1.71 3.96 -6.60
N ASP A 351 -2.99 4.20 -6.30
CA ASP A 351 -4.03 3.18 -6.23
C ASP A 351 -4.67 2.96 -7.62
N ILE A 352 -4.26 1.85 -8.25
CA ILE A 352 -4.73 1.45 -9.58
C ILE A 352 -6.24 1.22 -9.60
N PHE A 353 -6.81 0.64 -8.55
CA PHE A 353 -8.23 0.35 -8.51
C PHE A 353 -9.06 1.61 -8.34
N LEU A 354 -8.58 2.55 -7.53
CA LEU A 354 -9.21 3.87 -7.41
C LEU A 354 -9.17 4.63 -8.73
N CYS A 355 -8.04 4.63 -9.44
CA CYS A 355 -7.94 5.19 -10.79
C CYS A 355 -8.91 4.53 -11.76
N SER A 356 -9.08 3.21 -11.67
CA SER A 356 -10.03 2.46 -12.51
C SER A 356 -11.47 2.86 -12.23
N GLN A 357 -11.85 2.97 -10.95
CA GLN A 357 -13.19 3.42 -10.57
C GLN A 357 -13.45 4.86 -11.01
N ALA A 358 -12.45 5.73 -10.86
CA ALA A 358 -12.53 7.11 -11.31
C ALA A 358 -12.73 7.18 -12.84
N LEU A 359 -12.00 6.35 -13.59
CA LEU A 359 -12.18 6.23 -15.03
C LEU A 359 -13.61 5.79 -15.38
N SER A 360 -14.10 4.68 -14.83
CA SER A 360 -15.45 4.19 -15.12
C SER A 360 -16.55 5.19 -14.73
N LYS A 361 -16.40 5.90 -13.60
CA LYS A 361 -17.34 6.94 -13.18
C LYS A 361 -17.34 8.12 -14.15
N LEU A 362 -16.15 8.57 -14.56
CA LEU A 362 -15.99 9.64 -15.52
C LEU A 362 -16.57 9.26 -16.89
N THR A 363 -16.36 8.02 -17.36
CA THR A 363 -16.99 7.50 -18.58
C THR A 363 -18.52 7.62 -18.50
N LEU A 364 -19.10 7.19 -17.38
CA LEU A 364 -20.54 7.25 -17.14
C LEU A 364 -21.05 8.70 -17.14
N GLU A 365 -20.41 9.61 -16.41
CA GLU A 365 -20.85 10.99 -16.32
C GLU A 365 -20.79 11.71 -17.67
N PHE A 366 -19.74 11.49 -18.48
CA PHE A 366 -19.68 12.00 -19.85
C PHE A 366 -20.76 11.39 -20.77
N SER A 367 -21.16 10.15 -20.55
CA SER A 367 -22.25 9.53 -21.31
C SER A 367 -23.62 10.11 -20.97
N LEU A 368 -23.78 10.62 -19.74
CA LEU A 368 -25.00 11.26 -19.23
C LEU A 368 -25.03 12.77 -19.46
N GLY A 369 -23.88 13.40 -19.71
CA GLY A 369 -23.73 14.86 -19.80
C GLY A 369 -23.63 15.56 -18.43
N ASP A 370 -23.27 14.80 -17.40
CA ASP A 370 -23.18 15.24 -15.99
C ASP A 370 -21.71 15.37 -15.53
N GLU A 371 -20.74 15.48 -16.44
CA GLU A 371 -19.30 15.48 -16.10
C GLU A 371 -18.83 16.65 -15.23
N VAL A 372 -19.66 17.69 -15.11
CA VAL A 372 -19.41 18.85 -14.24
C VAL A 372 -19.50 18.43 -12.76
N ASP A 373 -20.23 17.36 -12.46
CA ASP A 373 -20.43 16.83 -11.11
C ASP A 373 -19.34 15.82 -10.70
N PHE A 374 -18.35 15.57 -11.56
CA PHE A 374 -17.19 14.74 -11.23
C PHE A 374 -16.37 15.35 -10.08
N ASP A 375 -16.61 14.89 -8.86
CA ASP A 375 -15.74 15.22 -7.72
C ASP A 375 -14.82 14.03 -7.39
N SER A 376 -13.55 14.22 -7.72
CA SER A 376 -12.45 13.30 -7.37
C SER A 376 -12.39 12.96 -5.89
N TYR A 377 -12.91 13.81 -5.00
CA TYR A 377 -12.91 13.61 -3.55
C TYR A 377 -13.92 12.56 -3.07
N TYR A 378 -14.96 12.28 -3.85
CA TYR A 378 -16.02 11.33 -3.51
C TYR A 378 -15.89 10.01 -4.28
N MET A 379 -14.64 9.57 -4.49
CA MET A 379 -14.35 8.26 -5.07
C MET A 379 -14.29 7.13 -4.03
N TRP A 380 -14.24 7.47 -2.75
CA TRP A 380 -14.25 6.55 -1.63
C TRP A 380 -15.26 7.01 -0.58
N ASP A 381 -15.84 6.05 0.15
CA ASP A 381 -16.73 6.34 1.27
C ASP A 381 -15.93 6.93 2.45
N ASN A 382 -15.97 8.25 2.60
CA ASN A 382 -15.29 8.99 3.66
C ASN A 382 -16.13 9.06 4.96
N PHE A 383 -17.10 8.14 5.14
CA PHE A 383 -17.96 8.09 6.32
C PHE A 383 -17.15 8.07 7.62
N GLY A 384 -17.47 8.99 8.54
CA GLY A 384 -16.80 9.14 9.84
C GLY A 384 -15.48 9.89 9.81
N LEU A 385 -15.00 10.36 8.65
CA LEU A 385 -13.80 11.20 8.58
C LEU A 385 -14.03 12.56 9.27
N ASP A 386 -15.20 13.14 9.08
CA ASP A 386 -15.64 14.37 9.73
C ASP A 386 -15.66 14.22 11.26
N ASP A 387 -16.23 13.13 11.77
CA ASP A 387 -16.22 12.81 13.19
C ASP A 387 -14.80 12.78 13.76
N LEU A 388 -13.86 12.13 13.05
CA LEU A 388 -12.47 12.06 13.49
C LEU A 388 -11.74 13.40 13.43
N VAL A 389 -12.04 14.26 12.46
CA VAL A 389 -11.43 15.58 12.33
C VAL A 389 -11.98 16.56 13.37
N ILE A 390 -13.26 16.45 13.72
CA ILE A 390 -13.90 17.32 14.71
C ILE A 390 -13.52 16.90 16.13
N HIS A 391 -13.36 15.59 16.38
CA HIS A 391 -13.16 15.04 17.71
C HIS A 391 -11.80 15.43 18.33
N ASN A 392 -11.83 15.98 19.55
CA ASN A 392 -10.68 16.59 20.23
C ASN A 392 -9.45 15.68 20.35
N LEU A 393 -9.63 14.37 20.57
CA LEU A 393 -8.49 13.45 20.71
C LEU A 393 -7.83 13.09 19.37
N THR A 394 -8.60 13.03 18.29
CA THR A 394 -8.13 12.56 16.97
C THR A 394 -7.73 13.72 16.06
N ARG A 395 -8.30 14.91 16.27
CA ARG A 395 -8.00 16.13 15.51
C ARG A 395 -6.49 16.42 15.40
N PRO A 396 -5.67 16.40 16.47
CA PRO A 396 -4.25 16.68 16.35
C PRO A 396 -3.53 15.71 15.41
N HIS A 397 -3.93 14.43 15.43
CA HIS A 397 -3.37 13.43 14.52
C HIS A 397 -3.80 13.70 13.08
N MET A 398 -5.06 14.07 12.84
CA MET A 398 -5.56 14.41 11.51
C MET A 398 -4.86 15.64 10.92
N GLU A 399 -4.66 16.69 11.71
CA GLU A 399 -3.96 17.91 11.27
C GLU A 399 -2.48 17.65 10.95
N ASN A 400 -1.80 16.85 11.76
CA ASN A 400 -0.42 16.44 11.50
C ASN A 400 -0.32 15.58 10.23
N MET A 401 -1.21 14.61 10.06
CA MET A 401 -1.25 13.79 8.85
C MET A 401 -1.55 14.62 7.59
N ALA A 402 -2.45 15.61 7.69
CA ALA A 402 -2.72 16.54 6.59
C ALA A 402 -1.45 17.32 6.20
N THR A 403 -0.79 17.94 7.17
CA THR A 403 0.34 18.85 6.93
C THR A 403 1.63 18.11 6.59
N GLN A 404 2.03 17.16 7.43
CA GLN A 404 3.33 16.49 7.37
C GLN A 404 3.28 15.12 6.68
N GLY A 405 2.09 14.54 6.51
CA GLY A 405 1.91 13.19 5.98
C GLY A 405 2.09 12.08 7.01
N TRP A 406 2.25 12.44 8.29
CA TRP A 406 2.35 11.53 9.42
C TRP A 406 2.06 12.27 10.72
N SER A 407 1.87 11.54 11.81
CA SER A 407 1.68 12.12 13.15
C SER A 407 2.37 11.25 14.21
N PRO A 408 3.15 11.84 15.14
CA PRO A 408 3.76 11.08 16.22
C PRO A 408 2.70 10.50 17.14
N ILE A 409 2.90 9.28 17.63
CA ILE A 409 2.09 8.69 18.69
C ILE A 409 2.90 8.76 19.97
N GLU A 410 2.37 9.47 20.97
CA GLU A 410 3.07 9.66 22.23
C GLU A 410 3.29 8.31 22.94
N GLY A 411 4.52 8.11 23.40
CA GLY A 411 4.86 6.96 24.23
C GLY A 411 4.12 7.02 25.58
N GLY A 412 3.91 5.86 26.18
CA GLY A 412 3.28 5.72 27.49
C GLY A 412 3.78 4.49 28.23
N ASP A 413 3.31 4.32 29.47
CA ASP A 413 3.53 3.10 30.22
C ASP A 413 2.97 1.89 29.43
N PRO A 414 3.72 0.79 29.27
CA PRO A 414 3.22 -0.43 28.64
C PRO A 414 1.89 -0.96 29.18
N GLU A 415 1.52 -0.61 30.41
CA GLU A 415 0.30 -1.08 31.08
C GLU A 415 -0.89 -0.12 30.94
N THR A 416 -0.69 1.12 30.47
CA THR A 416 -1.77 2.10 30.33
C THR A 416 -1.77 2.78 28.96
N GLU A 417 -2.91 2.69 28.28
CA GLU A 417 -3.09 3.33 26.98
C GLU A 417 -3.20 4.85 27.14
N THR A 418 -2.34 5.60 26.45
CA THR A 418 -2.39 7.07 26.44
C THR A 418 -3.55 7.58 25.58
N PRO A 419 -4.03 8.82 25.79
CA PRO A 419 -5.02 9.43 24.89
C PRO A 419 -4.58 9.44 23.42
N SER A 420 -3.29 9.67 23.15
CA SER A 420 -2.71 9.63 21.79
C SER A 420 -2.78 8.22 21.19
N GLN A 421 -2.44 7.18 21.96
CA GLN A 421 -2.53 5.79 21.50
C GLN A 421 -3.99 5.38 21.20
N SER A 422 -4.92 5.76 22.07
CA SER A 422 -6.36 5.52 21.89
C SER A 422 -6.91 6.24 20.66
N ALA A 423 -6.51 7.50 20.45
CA ALA A 423 -6.88 8.26 19.26
C ALA A 423 -6.34 7.63 17.97
N ALA A 424 -5.05 7.27 17.95
CA ALA A 424 -4.44 6.58 16.81
C ALA A 424 -5.14 5.24 16.52
N ARG A 425 -5.46 4.45 17.56
CA ARG A 425 -6.22 3.21 17.40
C ARG A 425 -7.60 3.46 16.79
N ASN A 426 -8.30 4.51 17.21
CA ASN A 426 -9.61 4.86 16.66
C ASN A 426 -9.52 5.19 15.16
N ILE A 427 -8.54 6.02 14.78
CA ILE A 427 -8.29 6.39 13.38
C ILE A 427 -7.97 5.14 12.53
N VAL A 428 -7.16 4.23 13.05
CA VAL A 428 -6.80 2.98 12.37
C VAL A 428 -8.00 2.04 12.22
N LYS A 429 -8.86 1.92 13.24
CA LYS A 429 -10.09 1.11 13.16
C LYS A 429 -11.06 1.60 12.09
N MET A 430 -11.09 2.91 11.87
CA MET A 430 -11.88 3.55 10.82
C MET A 430 -11.17 3.53 9.45
N ASN A 431 -10.00 2.89 9.32
CA ASN A 431 -9.20 2.76 8.09
C ASN A 431 -8.70 4.08 7.47
N PHE A 432 -8.63 5.16 8.26
CA PHE A 432 -8.09 6.45 7.81
C PHE A 432 -6.58 6.59 8.03
N GLY A 433 -5.99 5.71 8.84
CA GLY A 433 -4.55 5.67 9.06
C GLY A 433 -4.00 4.29 9.33
N ALA A 434 -2.68 4.24 9.45
CA ALA A 434 -1.90 3.07 9.80
C ALA A 434 -0.89 3.45 10.87
N VAL A 435 -0.87 2.72 11.99
CA VAL A 435 0.24 2.83 12.92
C VAL A 435 1.43 2.07 12.34
N ILE A 436 2.61 2.68 12.43
CA ILE A 436 3.89 2.09 12.05
C ILE A 436 4.90 2.30 13.18
N GLY A 437 5.60 1.23 13.55
CA GLY A 437 6.72 1.29 14.50
C GLY A 437 8.08 1.55 13.82
N ARG A 438 9.10 1.91 14.60
CA ARG A 438 10.48 2.15 14.10
C ARG A 438 11.07 0.98 13.30
N LYS A 439 10.70 -0.27 13.63
CA LYS A 439 11.16 -1.48 12.94
C LYS A 439 10.38 -1.83 11.66
N THR A 440 9.24 -1.17 11.42
CA THR A 440 8.39 -1.40 10.25
C THR A 440 9.16 -1.16 8.95
N ARG A 441 8.96 -2.03 7.97
CA ARG A 441 9.55 -1.86 6.64
C ARG A 441 8.61 -1.04 5.77
N LEU A 442 9.14 0.08 5.25
CA LEU A 442 8.46 1.04 4.38
C LEU A 442 9.26 1.18 3.09
N PHE A 443 8.59 1.61 2.02
CA PHE A 443 9.15 1.74 0.68
C PHE A 443 8.74 3.09 0.06
N GLY A 444 9.40 3.46 -1.04
CA GLY A 444 9.06 4.67 -1.79
C GLY A 444 9.08 5.95 -0.95
N PRO A 445 8.15 6.89 -1.18
CA PRO A 445 8.08 8.15 -0.43
C PRO A 445 7.99 7.97 1.09
N LEU A 446 7.17 7.03 1.58
CA LEU A 446 7.08 6.73 3.00
C LEU A 446 8.41 6.21 3.57
N GLY A 447 9.15 5.42 2.78
CA GLY A 447 10.50 4.98 3.12
C GLY A 447 11.48 6.13 3.33
N SER A 448 11.42 7.15 2.47
CA SER A 448 12.28 8.35 2.60
C SER A 448 11.92 9.22 3.81
N LEU A 449 10.64 9.29 4.19
CA LEU A 449 10.18 10.05 5.35
C LEU A 449 10.51 9.36 6.69
N LYS A 450 10.88 8.08 6.67
CA LYS A 450 11.12 7.30 7.89
C LYS A 450 12.14 7.93 8.83
N LYS A 451 13.20 8.54 8.30
CA LYS A 451 14.22 9.19 9.14
C LYS A 451 13.64 10.37 9.92
N GLN A 452 12.75 11.15 9.29
CA GLN A 452 12.09 12.31 9.91
C GLN A 452 11.04 11.86 10.93
N MET A 453 10.23 10.85 10.59
CA MET A 453 9.21 10.27 11.48
C MET A 453 9.74 9.79 12.83
N PHE A 454 11.01 9.35 12.87
CA PHE A 454 11.65 8.79 14.06
C PHE A 454 12.93 9.54 14.44
N GLU A 455 13.03 10.82 14.08
CA GLU A 455 14.14 11.70 14.45
C GLU A 455 14.21 11.86 15.97
N ASP A 456 13.07 12.06 16.62
CA ASP A 456 12.97 11.96 18.07
C ASP A 456 13.13 10.49 18.51
N VAL A 457 14.13 10.26 19.37
CA VAL A 457 14.45 8.93 19.92
C VAL A 457 13.34 8.37 20.81
N THR A 458 12.48 9.23 21.36
CA THR A 458 11.36 8.84 22.21
C THR A 458 10.17 8.33 21.40
N THR A 459 10.01 8.78 20.15
CA THR A 459 8.95 8.31 19.25
C THR A 459 9.19 6.85 18.86
N GLN A 460 8.33 5.96 19.36
CA GLN A 460 8.34 4.53 19.04
C GLN A 460 7.44 4.19 17.86
N GLN A 461 6.33 4.90 17.74
CA GLN A 461 5.28 4.67 16.76
C GLN A 461 4.81 6.01 16.16
N VAL A 462 4.42 5.97 14.89
CA VAL A 462 3.77 7.10 14.22
C VAL A 462 2.54 6.60 13.47
N LEU A 463 1.58 7.49 13.27
CA LEU A 463 0.40 7.28 12.43
C LEU A 463 0.66 7.88 11.04
N ILE A 464 0.37 7.13 9.98
CA ILE A 464 0.43 7.61 8.59
C ILE A 464 -0.94 7.46 7.92
N PRO A 465 -1.28 8.30 6.92
CA PRO A 465 -2.43 8.04 6.06
C PRO A 465 -2.29 6.69 5.36
N THR A 466 -3.41 6.04 5.09
CA THR A 466 -3.43 4.74 4.41
C THR A 466 -2.96 4.81 2.96
N THR A 467 -3.29 5.89 2.26
CA THR A 467 -2.89 6.19 0.89
C THR A 467 -2.66 7.68 0.69
N GLN A 468 -2.04 8.06 -0.42
CA GLN A 468 -1.91 9.45 -0.85
C GLN A 468 -3.29 10.09 -1.09
N TYR A 469 -4.22 9.35 -1.70
CA TYR A 469 -5.61 9.78 -1.81
C TYR A 469 -6.21 10.07 -0.43
N MET A 470 -6.03 9.16 0.53
CA MET A 470 -6.58 9.35 1.87
C MET A 470 -5.98 10.57 2.58
N ARG A 471 -4.68 10.84 2.37
CA ARG A 471 -4.06 12.07 2.86
C ARG A 471 -4.76 13.32 2.32
N LYS A 472 -5.08 13.35 1.02
CA LYS A 472 -5.83 14.45 0.40
C LYS A 472 -7.24 14.56 0.96
N CYS A 473 -7.87 13.42 1.23
CA CYS A 473 -9.17 13.39 1.89
C CYS A 473 -9.13 14.09 3.26
N ILE A 474 -8.15 13.71 4.08
CA ILE A 474 -7.92 14.30 5.40
C ILE A 474 -7.61 15.81 5.28
N GLN A 475 -6.76 16.22 4.33
CA GLN A 475 -6.42 17.64 4.10
C GLN A 475 -7.65 18.49 3.83
N LYS A 476 -8.48 18.13 2.82
CA LYS A 476 -9.69 18.89 2.46
C LYS A 476 -10.66 18.96 3.64
N MET A 477 -10.84 17.87 4.39
CA MET A 477 -11.75 17.85 5.54
C MET A 477 -11.24 18.75 6.68
N VAL A 478 -9.94 18.69 6.99
CA VAL A 478 -9.32 19.57 7.99
C VAL A 478 -9.49 21.05 7.60
N GLU A 479 -9.26 21.39 6.33
CA GLU A 479 -9.45 22.76 5.82
C GLU A 479 -10.92 23.20 5.91
N ALA A 480 -11.86 22.34 5.51
CA ALA A 480 -13.29 22.63 5.58
C ALA A 480 -13.77 22.88 7.02
N VAL A 481 -13.28 22.10 8.00
CA VAL A 481 -13.61 22.31 9.42
C VAL A 481 -13.04 23.64 9.92
N LYS A 482 -11.78 23.96 9.59
CA LYS A 482 -11.17 25.25 9.94
C LYS A 482 -11.94 26.44 9.39
N GLN A 483 -12.33 26.39 8.12
CA GLN A 483 -13.12 27.46 7.50
C GLN A 483 -14.49 27.65 8.17
N LYS A 484 -15.15 26.56 8.61
CA LYS A 484 -16.42 26.65 9.35
C LYS A 484 -16.23 27.30 10.72
N GLU A 485 -15.15 26.96 11.44
CA GLU A 485 -14.83 27.55 12.75
C GLU A 485 -14.47 29.05 12.64
N GLU A 486 -13.72 29.43 11.61
CA GLU A 486 -13.40 30.83 11.30
C GLU A 486 -14.64 31.63 10.85
N GLY A 487 -15.57 30.98 10.13
CA GLY A 487 -16.84 31.59 9.73
C GLY A 487 -17.78 31.82 10.92
N ALA A 488 -17.87 30.85 11.83
CA ALA A 488 -18.71 30.94 13.04
C ALA A 488 -18.20 32.02 14.02
N SER A 489 -16.89 32.07 14.25
CA SER A 489 -16.26 33.09 15.12
C SER A 489 -16.43 34.52 14.60
N ARG A 490 -16.50 34.71 13.27
CA ARG A 490 -16.84 36.02 12.68
C ARG A 490 -18.30 36.39 12.91
N GLN A 491 -19.24 35.45 12.81
CA GLN A 491 -20.67 35.71 13.06
C GLN A 491 -20.99 36.04 14.53
N GLU A 492 -20.24 35.51 15.49
CA GLU A 492 -20.39 35.86 16.92
C GLU A 492 -19.76 37.22 17.28
N SER A 493 -18.93 37.79 16.40
CA SER A 493 -18.27 39.09 16.58
C SER A 493 -19.01 40.28 15.95
N TYR A 494 -20.09 40.02 15.21
CA TYR A 494 -21.03 41.01 14.66
C TYR A 494 -22.32 41.02 15.49
#